data_AF-A0A5N7DPL2-F1
#
_entry.id   AF-A0A5N7DPL2-F1
#
_cell.length_a   1.000
_cell.length_b   1.000
_cell.length_c   1.000
_cell.angle_alpha   90.00
_cell.angle_beta   90.00
_cell.angle_gamma   90.00
#
_symmetry.space_group_name_H-M   'P 1'
#
loop_
_entity.id
_entity.type
_entity.pdbx_description
1 polymer ?
#
loop_
_entity_poly.entity_id
_entity_poly.type
_entity_poly.pdbx_seq_one_letter_code
_entity_poly.pdbx_strand_id
1 'polypeptide(L)'
;MATPTHALSVNIYGRGDATLGDGPSHMGIAVYEIGARTCEMHHIRNPSDTDFIYDPRTQPLQNDPVLRGRCKLINFTSVQQKDHAARLLSNFGRNDANIPEFGVGNCQDWVAKAIQMLETAGVLPSGEGLFWEEMINLSAEAMQDRCVQSGRTWIPGPEQVFEGEADARFADKGDVKPVGRLMQNSALRERMLALEGGIPAGGSVGVDKGLSGERPFYVSSPFFSRTREVPGCDGEGASSSAGAAERDNPSAD
;
A
#
# COMPACT_ATOMS: atom_id res chain seq x y z
N MET A 1 -4.50 -1.03 -38.16
CA MET A 1 -3.89 -1.40 -36.86
C MET A 1 -5.01 -1.78 -35.91
N ALA A 2 -4.88 -2.88 -35.17
CA ALA A 2 -5.89 -3.27 -34.19
C ALA A 2 -5.91 -2.26 -33.03
N THR A 3 -7.09 -1.83 -32.63
CA THR A 3 -7.27 -0.85 -31.55
C THR A 3 -6.96 -1.52 -30.20
N PRO A 4 -6.11 -0.90 -29.34
CA PRO A 4 -5.93 -1.36 -27.98
C PRO A 4 -7.24 -1.42 -27.20
N THR A 5 -7.45 -2.50 -26.47
CA THR A 5 -8.65 -2.71 -25.64
C THR A 5 -8.31 -2.76 -24.16
N HIS A 6 -7.10 -3.18 -23.81
CA HIS A 6 -6.65 -3.31 -22.42
C HIS A 6 -5.26 -2.72 -22.26
N ALA A 7 -4.86 -2.47 -21.02
CA ALA A 7 -3.54 -1.97 -20.70
C ALA A 7 -3.04 -2.56 -19.37
N LEU A 8 -1.72 -2.46 -19.20
CA LEU A 8 -1.00 -2.80 -17.98
C LEU A 8 -0.15 -1.59 -17.57
N SER A 9 -0.20 -1.21 -16.30
CA SER A 9 0.58 -0.10 -15.74
C SER A 9 1.10 -0.41 -14.35
N VAL A 10 2.14 0.29 -13.93
CA VAL A 10 2.49 0.39 -12.51
C VAL A 10 1.76 1.59 -11.94
N ASN A 11 1.00 1.39 -10.86
CA ASN A 11 0.37 2.44 -10.08
C ASN A 11 1.26 2.80 -8.89
N ILE A 12 1.47 4.09 -8.66
CA ILE A 12 2.29 4.64 -7.58
C ILE A 12 1.40 5.37 -6.60
N TYR A 13 1.52 5.02 -5.32
CA TYR A 13 0.72 5.54 -4.21
C TYR A 13 1.61 6.18 -3.15
N GLY A 14 1.10 7.25 -2.53
CA GLY A 14 1.89 8.01 -1.55
C GLY A 14 3.04 8.78 -2.20
N ARG A 15 3.60 9.75 -1.47
CA ARG A 15 4.61 10.66 -2.00
C ARG A 15 6.00 10.01 -2.09
N GLY A 16 6.38 9.23 -1.09
CA GLY A 16 7.67 8.52 -1.10
C GLY A 16 8.89 9.43 -0.91
N ASP A 17 8.71 10.62 -0.33
CA ASP A 17 9.79 11.59 -0.19
C ASP A 17 10.47 11.51 1.18
N ALA A 18 11.63 10.85 1.20
CA ALA A 18 12.45 10.69 2.40
C ALA A 18 12.93 12.02 2.99
N THR A 19 13.05 13.09 2.20
CA THR A 19 13.44 14.43 2.70
C THR A 19 12.37 15.04 3.60
N LEU A 20 11.13 14.58 3.45
CA LEU A 20 9.97 14.97 4.25
C LEU A 20 9.64 13.93 5.33
N GLY A 21 10.49 12.91 5.49
CA GLY A 21 10.32 11.84 6.47
C GLY A 21 9.33 10.75 6.04
N ASP A 22 8.95 10.69 4.76
CA ASP A 22 8.10 9.61 4.27
C ASP A 22 8.90 8.30 4.14
N GLY A 23 8.22 7.17 4.32
CA GLY A 23 8.70 5.89 3.79
C GLY A 23 8.58 5.83 2.26
N PRO A 24 9.15 4.81 1.59
CA PRO A 24 9.05 4.65 0.14
C PRO A 24 7.60 4.65 -0.37
N SER A 25 7.36 5.16 -1.59
CA SER A 25 6.02 5.10 -2.20
C SER A 25 5.58 3.66 -2.41
N HIS A 26 4.29 3.38 -2.24
CA HIS A 26 3.76 2.05 -2.56
C HIS A 26 3.55 1.89 -4.06
N MET A 27 3.80 0.68 -4.57
CA MET A 27 3.60 0.35 -5.98
C MET A 27 2.79 -0.92 -6.16
N GLY A 28 1.97 -0.97 -7.20
CA GLY A 28 1.33 -2.21 -7.64
C GLY A 28 1.15 -2.24 -9.15
N ILE A 29 0.97 -3.43 -9.72
CA ILE A 29 0.76 -3.60 -11.16
C ILE A 29 -0.75 -3.70 -11.41
N ALA A 30 -1.29 -2.74 -12.16
CA ALA A 30 -2.68 -2.68 -12.56
C ALA A 30 -2.87 -3.26 -13.97
N VAL A 31 -3.83 -4.16 -14.12
CA VAL A 31 -4.32 -4.68 -15.40
C VAL A 31 -5.77 -4.25 -15.58
N TYR A 32 -6.12 -3.64 -16.72
CA TYR A 32 -7.45 -3.05 -16.90
C TYR A 32 -7.87 -2.95 -18.37
N GLU A 33 -9.19 -2.89 -18.58
CA GLU A 33 -9.78 -2.48 -19.85
C GLU A 33 -9.69 -0.95 -19.99
N ILE A 34 -9.34 -0.47 -21.18
CA ILE A 34 -9.19 0.97 -21.44
C ILE A 34 -10.55 1.65 -21.32
N GLY A 35 -10.65 2.62 -20.41
CA GLY A 35 -11.90 3.32 -20.09
C GLY A 35 -12.66 2.73 -18.89
N ALA A 36 -12.20 1.61 -18.32
CA ALA A 36 -12.79 1.05 -17.11
C ALA A 36 -12.61 1.95 -15.88
N ARG A 37 -13.55 1.85 -14.94
CA ARG A 37 -13.49 2.56 -13.64
C ARG A 37 -12.61 1.85 -12.61
N THR A 38 -12.38 0.56 -12.80
CA THR A 38 -11.64 -0.32 -11.89
C THR A 38 -10.56 -1.10 -12.63
N CYS A 39 -9.58 -1.60 -11.90
CA CYS A 39 -8.52 -2.47 -12.38
C CYS A 39 -8.35 -3.71 -11.50
N GLU A 40 -7.78 -4.76 -12.07
CA GLU A 40 -7.17 -5.86 -11.34
C GLU A 40 -5.79 -5.41 -10.86
N MET A 41 -5.63 -5.23 -9.55
CA MET A 41 -4.39 -4.82 -8.92
C MET A 41 -3.63 -6.05 -8.42
N HIS A 42 -2.38 -6.19 -8.84
CA HIS A 42 -1.41 -7.15 -8.33
C HIS A 42 -0.39 -6.42 -7.46
N HIS A 43 -0.36 -6.73 -6.17
CA HIS A 43 0.45 -6.01 -5.18
C HIS A 43 0.76 -6.93 -4.00
N ILE A 44 1.87 -6.67 -3.31
CA ILE A 44 2.16 -7.24 -1.99
C ILE A 44 1.95 -6.21 -0.89
N ARG A 45 1.38 -6.59 0.25
CA ARG A 45 1.18 -5.70 1.40
C ARG A 45 1.84 -6.26 2.63
N ASN A 46 2.21 -5.41 3.57
CA ASN A 46 2.60 -5.85 4.91
C ASN A 46 1.53 -5.39 5.93
N PRO A 47 0.49 -6.20 6.19
CA PRO A 47 -0.58 -5.83 7.11
C PRO A 47 -0.23 -6.00 8.59
N SER A 48 0.80 -6.80 8.92
CA SER A 48 1.17 -7.18 10.30
C SER A 48 2.49 -6.59 10.77
N ASP A 49 3.14 -5.77 9.94
CA ASP A 49 4.51 -5.27 10.14
C ASP A 49 5.60 -6.36 10.27
N THR A 50 5.25 -7.62 10.02
CA THR A 50 6.17 -8.75 10.11
C THR A 50 6.41 -9.39 8.75
N ASP A 51 5.40 -9.47 7.91
CA ASP A 51 5.42 -10.29 6.70
C ASP A 51 4.67 -9.63 5.56
N PHE A 52 5.22 -9.74 4.35
CA PHE A 52 4.50 -9.36 3.14
C PHE A 52 3.57 -10.50 2.69
N ILE A 53 2.39 -10.14 2.19
CA ILE A 53 1.43 -11.06 1.57
C ILE A 53 1.09 -10.57 0.17
N TYR A 54 0.94 -11.50 -0.77
CA TYR A 54 0.36 -11.18 -2.08
C TYR A 54 -1.17 -11.05 -1.97
N ASP A 55 -1.69 -9.90 -2.40
CA ASP A 55 -3.07 -9.51 -2.17
C ASP A 55 -3.69 -8.89 -3.44
N PRO A 56 -4.06 -9.74 -4.43
CA PRO A 56 -4.70 -9.27 -5.64
C PRO A 56 -6.11 -8.78 -5.36
N ARG A 57 -6.45 -7.58 -5.83
CA ARG A 57 -7.75 -6.94 -5.55
C ARG A 57 -8.28 -6.18 -6.75
N THR A 58 -9.60 -6.06 -6.82
CA THR A 58 -10.21 -5.03 -7.66
C THR A 58 -10.09 -3.68 -6.97
N GLN A 59 -9.52 -2.68 -7.65
CA GLN A 59 -9.34 -1.33 -7.10
C GLN A 59 -9.87 -0.26 -8.06
N PRO A 60 -10.24 0.94 -7.57
CA PRO A 60 -10.53 2.08 -8.43
C PRO A 60 -9.31 2.44 -9.29
N LEU A 61 -9.53 2.65 -10.59
CA LEU A 61 -8.44 3.01 -11.51
C LEU A 61 -8.19 4.52 -11.52
N GLN A 62 -9.24 5.36 -11.58
CA GLN A 62 -9.10 6.80 -11.82
C GLN A 62 -9.33 7.67 -10.59
N ASN A 63 -10.17 7.23 -9.65
CA ASN A 63 -10.67 8.05 -8.55
C ASN A 63 -10.12 7.61 -7.19
N ASP A 64 -8.98 6.92 -7.18
CA ASP A 64 -8.30 6.56 -5.94
C ASP A 64 -7.60 7.79 -5.36
N PRO A 65 -8.03 8.30 -4.19
CA PRO A 65 -7.47 9.52 -3.63
C PRO A 65 -5.98 9.39 -3.36
N VAL A 66 -5.44 8.22 -2.99
CA VAL A 66 -4.03 8.08 -2.59
C VAL A 66 -3.09 7.79 -3.77
N LEU A 67 -3.63 7.63 -4.98
CA LEU A 67 -2.88 7.43 -6.21
C LEU A 67 -2.19 8.73 -6.63
N ARG A 68 -0.86 8.71 -6.75
CA ARG A 68 -0.09 9.83 -7.31
C ARG A 68 -0.07 9.82 -8.83
N GLY A 69 -0.02 8.63 -9.40
CA GLY A 69 -0.10 8.44 -10.84
C GLY A 69 0.23 7.01 -11.21
N ARG A 70 0.25 6.76 -12.52
CA ARG A 70 0.60 5.46 -13.06
C ARG A 70 1.43 5.58 -14.33
N CYS A 71 2.40 4.71 -14.47
CA CYS A 71 3.25 4.62 -15.65
C CYS A 71 2.81 3.41 -16.47
N LYS A 72 2.30 3.64 -17.68
CA LYS A 72 1.78 2.59 -18.56
C LYS A 72 2.93 1.79 -19.18
N LEU A 73 2.88 0.47 -19.03
CA LEU A 73 3.89 -0.45 -19.53
C LEU A 73 3.56 -0.94 -20.94
N ILE A 74 2.32 -1.37 -21.18
CA ILE A 74 1.90 -1.90 -22.48
C ILE A 74 0.39 -1.77 -22.71
N ASN A 75 0.02 -1.75 -23.99
CA ASN A 75 -1.34 -1.88 -24.50
C ASN A 75 -1.55 -3.29 -25.07
N PHE A 76 -2.65 -3.93 -24.73
CA PHE A 76 -3.06 -5.20 -25.33
C PHE A 76 -4.15 -4.98 -26.38
N THR A 77 -4.06 -5.74 -27.46
CA THR A 77 -5.07 -5.74 -28.55
C THR A 77 -6.13 -6.81 -28.37
N SER A 78 -5.91 -7.78 -27.49
CA SER A 78 -6.86 -8.87 -27.21
C SER A 78 -6.94 -9.22 -25.74
N VAL A 79 -8.09 -9.78 -25.34
CA VAL A 79 -8.34 -10.31 -23.99
C VAL A 79 -7.36 -11.43 -23.67
N GLN A 80 -6.99 -12.25 -24.65
CA GLN A 80 -6.05 -13.36 -24.46
C GLN A 80 -4.65 -12.88 -24.04
N GLN A 81 -4.16 -11.77 -24.60
CA GLN A 81 -2.89 -11.16 -24.19
C GLN A 81 -2.98 -10.63 -22.75
N LYS A 82 -4.06 -9.90 -22.45
CA LYS A 82 -4.32 -9.38 -21.09
C LYS A 82 -4.40 -10.50 -20.05
N ASP A 83 -5.15 -11.56 -20.34
CA ASP A 83 -5.32 -12.69 -19.43
C ASP A 83 -4.05 -13.52 -19.28
N HIS A 84 -3.21 -13.60 -20.32
CA HIS A 84 -1.89 -14.22 -20.20
C HIS A 84 -1.00 -13.46 -19.21
N ALA A 85 -0.93 -12.12 -19.31
CA ALA A 85 -0.18 -11.29 -18.37
C ALA A 85 -0.73 -11.41 -16.94
N ALA A 86 -2.04 -11.34 -16.75
CA ALA A 86 -2.68 -11.47 -15.44
C ALA A 86 -2.43 -12.86 -14.80
N ARG A 87 -2.43 -13.94 -15.60
CA ARG A 87 -2.07 -15.29 -15.11
C ARG A 87 -0.62 -15.37 -14.67
N LEU A 88 0.32 -14.79 -15.44
CA LEU A 88 1.74 -14.75 -15.07
C LEU A 88 1.95 -13.99 -13.76
N LEU A 89 1.37 -12.79 -13.61
CA LEU A 89 1.41 -12.02 -12.38
C LEU A 89 0.80 -12.78 -11.20
N SER A 90 -0.33 -13.44 -11.42
CA SER A 90 -0.99 -14.24 -10.39
C SER A 90 -0.15 -15.42 -9.91
N ASN A 91 0.49 -16.14 -10.84
CA ASN A 91 1.37 -17.24 -10.50
C ASN A 91 2.64 -16.76 -9.80
N PHE A 92 3.19 -15.63 -10.25
CA PHE A 92 4.37 -15.01 -9.65
C PHE A 92 4.10 -14.56 -8.21
N GLY A 93 2.98 -13.87 -7.97
CA GLY A 93 2.60 -13.38 -6.65
C GLY A 93 2.21 -14.47 -5.65
N ARG A 94 1.61 -15.58 -6.11
CA ARG A 94 1.26 -16.71 -5.24
C ARG A 94 2.45 -17.60 -4.86
N ASN A 95 3.62 -17.36 -5.43
CA ASN A 95 4.83 -18.09 -5.05
C ASN A 95 5.55 -17.29 -3.96
N ASP A 96 5.54 -17.82 -2.73
CA ASP A 96 6.13 -17.16 -1.56
C ASP A 96 7.63 -16.89 -1.73
N ALA A 97 8.35 -17.66 -2.53
CA ALA A 97 9.77 -17.40 -2.83
C ALA A 97 10.00 -16.09 -3.60
N ASN A 98 8.96 -15.53 -4.23
CA ASN A 98 9.02 -14.25 -4.91
C ASN A 98 8.63 -13.07 -4.00
N ILE A 99 8.07 -13.35 -2.81
CA ILE A 99 7.70 -12.32 -1.85
C ILE A 99 8.96 -11.91 -1.07
N PRO A 100 9.33 -10.62 -1.03
CA PRO A 100 10.50 -10.16 -0.27
C PRO A 100 10.34 -10.44 1.23
N GLU A 101 11.45 -10.78 1.87
CA GLU A 101 11.53 -10.83 3.33
C GLU A 101 11.43 -9.41 3.90
N PHE A 102 10.69 -9.26 5.00
CA PHE A 102 10.54 -7.98 5.66
C PHE A 102 11.88 -7.45 6.17
N GLY A 103 12.13 -6.15 5.97
CA GLY A 103 13.40 -5.51 6.29
C GLY A 103 14.52 -5.74 5.27
N VAL A 104 14.35 -6.68 4.34
CA VAL A 104 15.29 -6.93 3.23
C VAL A 104 14.82 -6.23 1.95
N GLY A 105 13.52 -6.34 1.62
CA GLY A 105 12.91 -5.68 0.47
C GLY A 105 11.50 -5.20 0.75
N ASN A 106 10.85 -4.59 -0.24
CA ASN A 106 9.52 -4.02 -0.13
C ASN A 106 8.68 -4.22 -1.42
N CYS A 107 7.50 -3.58 -1.48
CA CYS A 107 6.59 -3.69 -2.62
C CYS A 107 7.20 -3.24 -3.96
N GLN A 108 8.16 -2.30 -3.95
CA GLN A 108 8.84 -1.82 -5.14
C GLN A 108 9.78 -2.89 -5.70
N ASP A 109 10.53 -3.59 -4.84
CA ASP A 109 11.37 -4.74 -5.23
C ASP A 109 10.54 -5.84 -5.88
N TRP A 110 9.38 -6.14 -5.29
CA TRP A 110 8.46 -7.13 -5.86
C TRP A 110 7.94 -6.71 -7.23
N VAL A 111 7.55 -5.44 -7.40
CA VAL A 111 7.11 -4.90 -8.69
C VAL A 111 8.21 -4.98 -9.74
N ALA A 112 9.45 -4.58 -9.42
CA ALA A 112 10.57 -4.66 -10.33
C ALA A 112 10.83 -6.10 -10.81
N LYS A 113 10.85 -7.07 -9.88
CA LYS A 113 11.01 -8.51 -10.21
C LYS A 113 9.84 -9.06 -11.03
N ALA A 114 8.61 -8.67 -10.71
CA ALA A 114 7.42 -9.07 -11.47
C ALA A 114 7.47 -8.54 -12.91
N ILE A 115 7.97 -7.32 -13.12
CA ILE A 115 8.16 -6.72 -14.44
C ILE A 115 9.27 -7.44 -15.21
N GLN A 116 10.39 -7.75 -14.56
CA GLN A 116 11.46 -8.55 -15.16
C GLN A 116 10.98 -9.95 -15.57
N MET A 117 10.08 -10.56 -14.79
CA MET A 117 9.42 -11.81 -15.16
C MET A 117 8.54 -11.64 -16.41
N LEU A 118 7.73 -10.57 -16.48
CA LEU A 118 6.90 -10.28 -17.67
C LEU A 118 7.74 -9.99 -18.92
N GLU A 119 8.88 -9.31 -18.76
CA GLU A 119 9.87 -9.10 -19.82
C GLU A 119 10.42 -10.45 -20.31
N THR A 120 10.86 -11.31 -19.39
CA THR A 120 11.40 -12.64 -19.72
C THR A 120 10.37 -13.52 -20.42
N ALA A 121 9.08 -13.37 -20.08
CA ALA A 121 7.97 -14.06 -20.72
C ALA A 121 7.57 -13.47 -22.09
N GLY A 122 8.22 -12.39 -22.55
CA GLY A 122 7.94 -11.72 -23.82
C GLY A 122 6.65 -10.89 -23.81
N VAL A 123 6.09 -10.58 -22.64
CA VAL A 123 4.92 -9.70 -22.50
C VAL A 123 5.34 -8.24 -22.60
N LEU A 124 6.48 -7.88 -22.04
CA LEU A 124 7.03 -6.52 -22.02
C LEU A 124 8.27 -6.41 -22.92
N PRO A 125 8.58 -5.23 -23.46
CA PRO A 125 9.80 -5.01 -24.21
C PRO A 125 11.04 -5.16 -23.32
N SER A 126 12.19 -5.39 -23.94
CA SER A 126 13.44 -5.54 -23.19
C SER A 126 13.86 -4.24 -22.51
N GLY A 127 14.41 -4.34 -21.30
CA GLY A 127 14.88 -3.23 -20.49
C GLY A 127 13.84 -2.68 -19.50
N GLU A 128 12.61 -3.20 -19.49
CA GLU A 128 11.60 -2.79 -18.50
C GLU A 128 11.98 -3.21 -17.08
N GLY A 129 12.50 -4.43 -16.89
CA GLY A 129 12.92 -4.92 -15.58
C GLY A 129 13.99 -4.03 -14.96
N LEU A 130 15.06 -3.75 -15.71
CA LEU A 130 16.15 -2.87 -15.26
C LEU A 130 15.64 -1.45 -14.98
N PHE A 131 14.79 -0.90 -15.84
CA PHE A 131 14.20 0.42 -15.63
C PHE A 131 13.47 0.50 -14.28
N TRP A 132 12.67 -0.51 -13.92
CA TRP A 132 11.93 -0.51 -12.65
C TRP A 132 12.78 -0.86 -11.44
N GLU A 133 13.86 -1.64 -11.61
CA GLU A 133 14.86 -1.85 -10.56
C GLU A 133 15.54 -0.53 -10.17
N GLU A 134 15.89 0.31 -11.14
CA GLU A 134 16.47 1.64 -10.89
C GLU A 134 15.48 2.64 -10.26
N MET A 135 14.19 2.30 -10.19
CA MET A 135 13.15 3.15 -9.62
C MET A 135 12.94 2.90 -8.12
N ILE A 136 13.55 1.85 -7.57
CA ILE A 136 13.43 1.51 -6.15
C ILE A 136 13.97 2.66 -5.28
N ASN A 137 13.26 2.95 -4.20
CA ASN A 137 13.47 4.02 -3.22
C ASN A 137 13.35 5.46 -3.77
N LEU A 138 12.91 5.65 -5.02
CA LEU A 138 12.62 6.99 -5.51
C LEU A 138 11.30 7.53 -4.92
N SER A 139 11.13 8.85 -4.96
CA SER A 139 9.83 9.48 -4.70
C SER A 139 8.91 9.30 -5.90
N ALA A 140 7.60 9.45 -5.69
CA ALA A 140 6.63 9.38 -6.77
C ALA A 140 6.87 10.47 -7.84
N GLU A 141 7.38 11.64 -7.44
CA GLU A 141 7.77 12.72 -8.34
C GLU A 141 8.99 12.33 -9.18
N ALA A 142 10.04 11.79 -8.56
CA ALA A 142 11.22 11.33 -9.28
C ALA A 142 10.90 10.18 -10.24
N MET A 143 9.97 9.28 -9.86
CA MET A 143 9.47 8.22 -10.74
C MET A 143 8.70 8.79 -11.94
N GLN A 144 7.82 9.77 -11.70
CA GLN A 144 7.11 10.47 -12.76
C GLN A 144 8.11 11.07 -13.75
N ASP A 145 9.10 11.81 -13.27
CA ASP A 145 10.10 12.47 -14.10
C ASP A 145 10.88 11.45 -14.95
N ARG A 146 11.32 10.33 -14.36
CA ARG A 146 12.00 9.27 -15.10
C ARG A 146 11.12 8.60 -16.14
N CYS A 147 9.85 8.35 -15.83
CA CYS A 147 8.90 7.83 -16.82
C CYS A 147 8.77 8.79 -18.01
N VAL A 148 8.60 10.09 -17.75
CA VAL A 148 8.46 11.10 -18.81
C VAL A 148 9.75 11.26 -19.62
N GLN A 149 10.90 11.38 -18.95
CA GLN A 149 12.21 11.55 -19.60
C GLN A 149 12.60 10.35 -20.49
N SER A 150 12.18 9.14 -20.11
CA SER A 150 12.40 7.93 -20.90
C SER A 150 11.35 7.70 -22.00
N GLY A 151 10.42 8.65 -22.21
CA GLY A 151 9.38 8.55 -23.23
C GLY A 151 8.23 7.62 -22.89
N ARG A 152 8.13 7.14 -21.64
CA ARG A 152 7.01 6.32 -21.17
C ARG A 152 5.78 7.18 -20.93
N THR A 153 4.60 6.56 -21.05
CA THR A 153 3.33 7.26 -20.81
C THR A 153 3.03 7.32 -19.32
N TRP A 154 3.18 8.50 -18.72
CA TRP A 154 2.67 8.80 -17.38
C TRP A 154 1.20 9.27 -17.44
N ILE A 155 0.38 8.77 -16.53
CA ILE A 155 -1.01 9.20 -16.35
C ILE A 155 -1.12 9.73 -14.90
N PRO A 156 -1.39 11.03 -14.71
CA PRO A 156 -1.47 11.60 -13.37
C PRO A 156 -2.64 11.01 -12.58
N GLY A 157 -2.45 10.86 -11.26
CA GLY A 157 -3.53 10.56 -10.33
C GLY A 157 -4.42 11.79 -10.11
N PRO A 158 -5.53 11.64 -9.37
CA PRO A 158 -6.36 12.77 -9.01
C PRO A 158 -5.55 13.77 -8.19
N GLU A 159 -5.64 15.04 -8.56
CA GLU A 159 -5.00 16.13 -7.83
C GLU A 159 -5.58 16.17 -6.41
N GLN A 160 -4.73 15.99 -5.41
CA GLN A 160 -5.11 16.14 -4.01
C GLN A 160 -4.75 17.54 -3.55
N VAL A 161 -5.73 18.45 -3.59
CA VAL A 161 -5.63 19.72 -2.90
C VAL A 161 -6.00 19.48 -1.44
N PHE A 162 -5.00 19.43 -0.56
CA PHE A 162 -5.24 19.40 0.88
C PHE A 162 -5.47 20.83 1.35
N GLU A 163 -6.73 21.21 1.51
CA GLU A 163 -7.10 22.51 2.06
C GLU A 163 -7.12 22.50 3.59
N GLY A 164 -6.59 23.58 4.18
CA GLY A 164 -6.54 23.83 5.63
C GLY A 164 -5.21 23.47 6.29
N GLU A 165 -5.03 23.92 7.54
CA GLU A 165 -3.91 23.45 8.35
C GLU A 165 -4.12 22.00 8.76
N ALA A 166 -3.06 21.20 8.66
CA ALA A 166 -3.07 19.84 9.17
C ALA A 166 -3.25 19.85 10.70
N ASP A 167 -4.28 19.14 11.18
CA ASP A 167 -4.60 19.05 12.61
C ASP A 167 -3.46 18.39 13.43
N ALA A 168 -2.60 17.59 12.79
CA ALA A 168 -1.40 16.99 13.38
C ALA A 168 -0.33 16.70 12.32
N ARG A 169 0.95 16.83 12.68
CA ARG A 169 2.11 16.41 11.87
C ARG A 169 2.93 15.36 12.64
N PHE A 170 3.60 14.46 11.93
CA PHE A 170 4.40 13.39 12.55
C PHE A 170 5.53 13.91 13.46
N ALA A 171 6.04 15.10 13.19
CA ALA A 171 7.07 15.76 14.00
C ALA A 171 6.52 16.52 15.22
N ASP A 172 5.19 16.63 15.37
CA ASP A 172 4.57 17.32 16.49
C ASP A 172 4.76 16.47 17.75
N LYS A 173 5.84 16.74 18.48
CA LYS A 173 6.08 16.18 19.82
C LYS A 173 5.62 17.20 20.85
N GLY A 174 4.53 16.89 21.54
CA GLY A 174 4.02 17.70 22.64
C GLY A 174 3.13 18.83 22.16
N ASP A 175 1.84 18.52 22.09
CA ASP A 175 0.71 19.32 22.57
C ASP A 175 -0.55 18.74 21.94
N VAL A 176 -1.56 18.42 22.76
CA VAL A 176 -2.85 17.93 22.28
C VAL A 176 -3.55 19.08 21.58
N LYS A 177 -3.31 19.25 20.28
CA LYS A 177 -4.09 20.17 19.46
C LYS A 177 -5.49 19.59 19.26
N PRO A 178 -6.55 20.39 19.45
CA PRO A 178 -7.91 19.94 19.16
C PRO A 178 -8.00 19.61 17.66
N VAL A 179 -8.52 18.42 17.32
CA VAL A 179 -8.75 18.00 15.94
C VAL A 179 -9.85 18.88 15.35
N GLY A 180 -9.46 19.91 14.59
CA GLY A 180 -10.34 20.96 14.12
C GLY A 180 -11.49 20.43 13.27
N ARG A 181 -11.20 19.48 12.37
CA ARG A 181 -12.25 18.88 11.52
C ARG A 181 -13.28 18.06 12.28
N LEU A 182 -12.91 17.42 13.39
CA LEU A 182 -13.84 16.64 14.22
C LEU A 182 -14.79 17.54 15.01
N MET A 183 -14.30 18.69 15.49
CA MET A 183 -15.12 19.67 16.20
C MET A 183 -16.10 20.40 15.28
N GLN A 184 -15.70 20.62 14.02
CA GLN A 184 -16.46 21.41 13.05
C GLN A 184 -17.41 20.57 12.17
N ASN A 185 -17.28 19.25 12.17
CA ASN A 185 -18.12 18.35 11.36
C ASN A 185 -18.93 17.39 12.26
N SER A 186 -20.17 17.77 12.58
CA SER A 186 -21.07 17.00 13.44
C SER A 186 -21.39 15.60 12.88
N ALA A 187 -21.51 15.46 11.56
CA ALA A 187 -21.79 14.17 10.92
C ALA A 187 -20.63 13.18 11.05
N LEU A 188 -19.39 13.66 10.93
CA LEU A 188 -18.19 12.85 11.17
C LEU A 188 -18.10 12.42 12.64
N ARG A 189 -18.43 13.33 13.55
CA ARG A 189 -18.43 13.10 15.00
C ARG A 189 -19.44 12.03 15.43
N GLU A 190 -20.68 12.12 14.93
CA GLU A 190 -21.74 11.13 15.20
C GLU A 190 -21.36 9.74 14.70
N ARG A 191 -20.74 9.63 13.51
CA ARG A 191 -20.25 8.36 12.99
C ARG A 191 -19.06 7.78 13.78
N MET A 192 -18.14 8.61 14.26
CA MET A 192 -17.04 8.15 15.11
C MET A 192 -17.57 7.60 16.45
N LEU A 193 -18.53 8.28 17.07
CA LEU A 193 -19.20 7.79 18.28
C LEU A 193 -19.97 6.47 18.04
N ALA A 194 -20.55 6.30 16.84
CA ALA A 194 -21.20 5.05 16.46
C ALA A 194 -20.21 3.88 16.27
N LEU A 195 -18.98 4.15 15.80
CA LEU A 195 -17.91 3.16 15.65
C LEU A 195 -17.30 2.73 16.99
N GLU A 196 -17.31 3.61 18.00
CA GLU A 196 -16.82 3.33 19.36
C GLU A 196 -17.76 2.45 20.20
N GLY A 197 -18.84 1.93 19.61
CA GLY A 197 -19.70 0.91 20.24
C GLY A 197 -20.86 1.46 21.08
N GLY A 198 -21.16 2.75 21.00
CA GLY A 198 -22.33 3.34 21.65
C GLY A 198 -23.61 3.12 20.86
N ILE A 199 -24.14 1.90 20.80
CA ILE A 199 -25.55 1.69 20.41
C ILE A 199 -26.40 1.74 21.68
N PRO A 200 -27.28 2.74 21.88
CA PRO A 200 -28.38 2.57 22.82
C PRO A 200 -29.29 1.48 22.25
N ALA A 201 -29.49 0.42 23.02
CA ALA A 201 -30.37 -0.67 22.67
C ALA A 201 -31.80 -0.14 22.39
N GLY A 202 -32.21 -0.14 21.13
CA GLY A 202 -33.58 0.13 20.75
C GLY A 202 -33.70 0.87 19.41
N GLY A 203 -33.70 0.13 18.30
CA GLY A 203 -34.05 0.69 17.01
C GLY A 203 -33.56 -0.15 15.84
N SER A 204 -34.31 -1.19 15.49
CA SER A 204 -34.19 -1.83 14.18
C SER A 204 -34.58 -0.83 13.09
N VAL A 205 -33.59 -0.28 12.37
CA VAL A 205 -33.79 0.40 11.09
C VAL A 205 -32.60 -0.05 10.23
N GLY A 206 -32.79 -1.00 9.32
CA GLY A 206 -33.46 -0.73 8.07
C GLY A 206 -32.38 -0.37 7.06
N VAL A 207 -31.93 -1.38 6.32
CA VAL A 207 -31.16 -1.17 5.09
C VAL A 207 -32.06 -0.37 4.16
N ASP A 208 -31.85 0.94 4.03
CA ASP A 208 -32.24 1.61 2.79
C ASP A 208 -31.64 3.01 2.59
N LYS A 209 -31.16 3.20 1.36
CA LYS A 209 -31.36 4.40 0.54
C LYS A 209 -31.25 5.76 1.23
N GLY A 210 -30.02 6.24 1.37
CA GLY A 210 -29.76 7.66 1.70
C GLY A 210 -28.37 8.18 1.38
N LEU A 211 -27.40 7.30 1.09
CA LEU A 211 -26.00 7.68 0.86
C LEU A 211 -25.62 7.64 -0.62
N SER A 212 -26.43 8.25 -1.48
CA SER A 212 -26.06 8.47 -2.88
C SER A 212 -25.17 9.72 -2.98
N GLY A 213 -23.91 9.61 -2.55
CA GLY A 213 -22.94 10.69 -2.75
C GLY A 213 -21.66 10.61 -1.93
N GLU A 214 -21.67 9.96 -0.77
CA GLU A 214 -20.49 9.87 0.08
C GLU A 214 -19.68 8.61 -0.24
N ARG A 215 -18.42 8.81 -0.64
CA ARG A 215 -17.49 7.73 -0.97
C ARG A 215 -17.19 6.89 0.28
N PRO A 216 -17.11 5.56 0.17
CA PRO A 216 -16.68 4.73 1.28
C PRO A 216 -15.29 5.15 1.77
N PHE A 217 -15.10 5.17 3.09
CA PHE A 217 -13.79 5.38 3.71
C PHE A 217 -12.86 4.26 3.25
N TYR A 218 -11.92 4.60 2.37
CA TYR A 218 -10.80 3.72 2.05
C TYR A 218 -9.66 4.08 3.00
N VAL A 219 -9.57 3.34 4.10
CA VAL A 219 -8.34 3.34 4.90
C VAL A 219 -7.40 2.37 4.20
N SER A 220 -6.61 2.86 3.24
CA SER A 220 -5.34 2.20 2.98
C SER A 220 -4.51 2.47 4.22
N SER A 221 -4.45 1.53 5.16
CA SER A 221 -3.52 1.62 6.29
C SER A 221 -2.11 1.33 5.77
N PRO A 222 -1.20 2.30 5.85
CA PRO A 222 0.19 2.01 6.17
C PRO A 222 0.57 2.59 7.55
N PHE A 223 -0.40 3.12 8.33
CA PHE A 223 -0.12 4.00 9.47
C PHE A 223 -0.53 3.49 10.87
N PHE A 224 -1.18 2.34 11.00
CA PHE A 224 -1.58 1.81 12.32
C PHE A 224 -0.73 0.61 12.74
N SER A 225 0.56 0.83 12.92
CA SER A 225 1.44 -0.21 13.46
C SER A 225 2.48 0.36 14.42
N ARG A 226 2.05 1.07 15.47
CA ARG A 226 2.87 1.25 16.68
C ARG A 226 1.99 1.33 17.93
N THR A 227 1.55 0.20 18.43
CA THR A 227 1.43 0.04 19.88
C THR A 227 2.81 -0.26 20.43
N ARG A 228 3.60 0.79 20.70
CA ARG A 228 4.72 0.65 21.63
C ARG A 228 4.08 0.54 23.02
N GLU A 229 4.13 -0.64 23.62
CA GLU A 229 3.94 -0.76 25.06
C GLU A 229 4.95 0.16 25.74
N VAL A 230 4.43 1.06 26.58
CA VAL A 230 5.23 1.97 27.39
C VAL A 230 5.82 1.15 28.54
N PRO A 231 7.16 1.08 28.71
CA PRO A 231 7.72 0.56 29.94
C PRO A 231 7.65 1.67 31.00
N GLY A 232 6.71 1.54 31.93
CA GLY A 232 6.72 2.24 33.22
C GLY A 232 6.53 1.18 34.30
N CYS A 233 7.60 0.82 35.02
CA CYS A 233 7.97 1.39 36.31
C CYS A 233 7.02 0.96 37.46
N ASP A 234 7.57 0.02 38.21
CA ASP A 234 7.55 -0.13 39.68
C ASP A 234 6.41 -0.90 40.36
N GLY A 235 6.84 -1.92 41.10
CA GLY A 235 6.04 -2.71 42.03
C GLY A 235 6.83 -3.89 42.61
N GLU A 236 7.73 -3.58 43.55
CA GLU A 236 8.46 -4.53 44.42
C GLU A 236 7.54 -5.58 45.10
N GLY A 237 8.06 -6.80 45.33
CA GLY A 237 7.56 -7.65 46.42
C GLY A 237 7.74 -9.18 46.30
N ALA A 238 8.80 -9.68 46.95
CA ALA A 238 8.98 -11.03 47.54
C ALA A 238 9.16 -12.25 46.59
N SER A 239 10.37 -12.82 46.49
CA SER A 239 10.90 -13.94 47.32
C SER A 239 10.18 -15.28 47.03
N SER A 240 10.82 -16.36 46.57
CA SER A 240 11.92 -17.06 47.25
C SER A 240 12.60 -18.12 46.37
N SER A 241 13.93 -18.28 46.54
CA SER A 241 14.74 -19.52 46.62
C SER A 241 14.47 -20.69 45.64
N ALA A 242 15.43 -21.44 45.12
CA ALA A 242 16.88 -21.57 45.30
C ALA A 242 17.35 -22.61 44.26
N GLY A 243 18.65 -22.62 43.96
CA GLY A 243 19.30 -23.80 43.37
C GLY A 243 20.48 -23.49 42.47
N ALA A 244 21.64 -23.27 43.08
CA ALA A 244 22.93 -23.62 42.48
C ALA A 244 22.93 -25.12 42.09
N ALA A 245 23.75 -25.67 41.20
CA ALA A 245 25.15 -25.38 40.92
C ALA A 245 25.61 -26.10 39.63
N GLU A 246 26.75 -25.62 39.12
CA GLU A 246 27.85 -26.35 38.47
C GLU A 246 27.58 -27.23 37.24
N ARG A 247 28.09 -26.84 36.06
CA ARG A 247 29.42 -27.18 35.52
C ARG A 247 29.63 -28.69 35.42
N ASP A 248 29.66 -29.20 34.19
CA ASP A 248 30.87 -29.86 33.67
C ASP A 248 30.78 -30.06 32.15
N ASN A 249 31.77 -29.52 31.46
CA ASN A 249 32.26 -30.01 30.18
C ASN A 249 33.50 -30.84 30.55
N PRO A 250 33.77 -32.00 29.93
CA PRO A 250 34.75 -31.92 28.83
C PRO A 250 34.61 -32.96 27.70
N SER A 251 35.07 -32.52 26.53
CA SER A 251 35.96 -33.18 25.55
C SER A 251 35.63 -34.53 24.88
N ALA A 252 35.72 -34.47 23.54
CA ALA A 252 36.40 -35.39 22.61
C ALA A 252 36.07 -36.89 22.64
N ASP A 253 35.42 -37.39 21.59
CA ASP A 253 36.06 -37.90 20.36
C ASP A 253 35.05 -37.88 19.19
#